data_AF-A0A078MXB1-F1
#
_entry.id   AF-A0A078MXB1-F1
#
_cell.length_a   1.000
_cell.length_b   1.000
_cell.length_c   1.000
_cell.angle_alpha   90.00
_cell.angle_beta   90.00
_cell.angle_gamma   90.00
#
_symmetry.space_group_name_H-M   'P 1'
#
loop_
_entity.id
_entity.type
_entity.pdbx_description
1 polymer ?
#
loop_
_entity_poly.entity_id
_entity_poly.type
_entity_poly.pdbx_seq_one_letter_code
_entity_poly.pdbx_strand_id
1 'polypeptide(L)'
;MLDQLPALRQWLADGQDCAAATIVAVEGSVPRPVGTTMLISAAGEVAGTLSGGCVEASVFDAALGALATGQPRRMSFGYSPQDAFEPGLSCGGTLDVHIQPFRAGSGPVTTPDDDAADVPASTITGPASATAAIPQGSAPAPAAALLWRVDGPASAPLLLPDTGRLAAAGPQALAGVVRALPAGPAGQTAGSEHTAGATTGPGTPGPAAVLSESAVHRIASAVHAAVQQGHTGLISLPAGDGCPAVELFIESRLPAPRLLLVGANDHSAAVAALGRSLGYHVSLCDPRPVFTRPERFPHAAVTVQWPETWLAELIDAEAPDPRTVFCLFSHDARFDAAVLDTALRQEWAYVGAMGSRRTCTQRADELQARGVPADRLARLHAPIGLDIGAATPQEIAVAVFAEVLAKRTGRTGLPLSLGSGALHGTGDAAPAHPGTTPAGTAGTAPGDAVPAVPTGQQAAGRPPGPAPRGGTAATIPEVGPWT
;
A
#
# COMPACT_ATOMS: atom_id res chain seq x y z
N MET A 1 -9.29 4.12 8.11
CA MET A 1 -10.34 3.72 9.08
C MET A 1 -10.35 2.21 9.34
N LEU A 2 -10.19 1.35 8.33
CA LEU A 2 -10.20 -0.11 8.51
C LEU A 2 -9.19 -0.60 9.57
N ASP A 3 -8.03 0.04 9.75
CA ASP A 3 -7.04 -0.30 10.79
C ASP A 3 -7.54 -0.05 12.21
N GLN A 4 -8.39 0.98 12.37
CA GLN A 4 -8.93 1.38 13.66
C GLN A 4 -10.29 0.70 13.94
N LEU A 5 -10.84 -0.06 12.99
CA LEU A 5 -12.13 -0.71 13.13
C LEU A 5 -12.22 -1.66 14.36
N PRO A 6 -11.18 -2.43 14.73
CA PRO A 6 -11.22 -3.24 15.95
C PRO A 6 -11.36 -2.39 17.23
N ALA A 7 -10.59 -1.31 17.36
CA ALA A 7 -10.67 -0.40 18.50
C ALA A 7 -12.02 0.33 18.54
N LEU A 8 -12.49 0.80 17.38
CA LEU A 8 -13.80 1.44 17.23
C LEU A 8 -14.93 0.50 17.67
N ARG A 9 -14.93 -0.75 17.22
CA ARG A 9 -15.90 -1.77 17.65
C ARG A 9 -15.87 -2.00 19.16
N GLN A 10 -14.67 -2.09 19.73
CA GLN A 10 -14.49 -2.32 21.15
C GLN A 10 -15.08 -1.18 21.98
N TRP A 11 -14.71 0.08 21.68
CA TRP A 11 -15.21 1.25 22.41
C TRP A 11 -16.74 1.38 22.34
N LEU A 12 -17.34 1.15 21.16
CA LEU A 12 -18.80 1.19 21.03
C LEU A 12 -19.50 0.06 21.79
N ALA A 13 -18.89 -1.13 21.86
CA ALA A 13 -19.38 -2.26 22.65
C ALA A 13 -19.26 -2.00 24.15
N ASP A 14 -18.23 -1.27 24.58
CA ASP A 14 -18.01 -0.84 25.97
C ASP A 14 -18.92 0.33 26.38
N GLY A 15 -19.84 0.75 25.50
CA GLY A 15 -20.79 1.82 25.77
C GLY A 15 -20.19 3.22 25.66
N GLN A 16 -19.05 3.37 25.00
CA GLN A 16 -18.38 4.65 24.82
C GLN A 16 -18.74 5.27 23.46
N ASP A 17 -19.28 6.50 23.48
CA ASP A 17 -19.35 7.34 22.30
C ASP A 17 -17.94 7.69 21.83
N CYS A 18 -17.72 7.71 20.52
CA CYS A 18 -16.41 8.03 19.96
C CYS A 18 -16.52 8.59 18.53
N ALA A 19 -15.53 9.38 18.12
CA ALA A 19 -15.44 9.93 16.78
C ALA A 19 -14.21 9.38 16.04
N ALA A 20 -14.36 9.16 14.73
CA ALA A 20 -13.26 8.84 13.84
C ALA A 20 -12.91 10.05 12.98
N ALA A 21 -11.70 10.58 13.15
CA ALA A 21 -11.13 11.62 12.30
C ALA A 21 -10.25 10.96 11.23
N THR A 22 -10.61 11.08 9.96
CA THR A 22 -9.94 10.42 8.83
C THR A 22 -9.43 11.44 7.82
N ILE A 23 -8.19 11.29 7.38
CA ILE A 23 -7.65 12.10 6.27
C ILE A 23 -8.35 11.66 4.98
N VAL A 24 -9.11 12.56 4.36
CA VAL A 24 -9.92 12.25 3.15
C VAL A 24 -9.31 12.81 1.87
N ALA A 25 -8.50 13.86 1.96
CA ALA A 25 -7.74 14.40 0.85
C ALA A 25 -6.42 15.00 1.34
N VAL A 26 -5.41 14.99 0.47
CA VAL A 26 -4.10 15.59 0.74
C VAL A 26 -3.58 16.30 -0.50
N GLU A 27 -2.88 17.40 -0.29
CA GLU A 27 -2.16 18.12 -1.35
C GLU A 27 -0.72 18.39 -0.90
N GLY A 28 0.25 18.24 -1.79
CA GLY A 28 1.67 18.46 -1.46
C GLY A 28 2.26 17.39 -0.54
N SER A 29 3.26 17.78 0.26
CA SER A 29 3.95 16.87 1.17
C SER A 29 3.24 16.82 2.51
N VAL A 30 2.80 15.63 2.90
CA VAL A 30 2.05 15.39 4.13
C VAL A 30 2.63 14.20 4.90
N PRO A 31 2.54 14.17 6.23
CA PRO A 31 3.21 13.16 7.07
C PRO A 31 2.56 11.77 6.97
N ARG A 32 1.27 11.70 6.64
CA ARG A 32 0.50 10.47 6.51
C ARG A 32 -0.43 10.53 5.29
N PRO A 33 -0.69 9.38 4.65
CA PRO A 33 -1.54 9.32 3.47
C PRO A 33 -3.03 9.40 3.82
N VAL A 34 -3.84 9.61 2.77
CA VAL A 34 -5.31 9.48 2.79
C VAL A 34 -5.72 8.12 3.40
N GLY A 35 -6.80 8.10 4.18
CA GLY A 35 -7.33 6.94 4.91
C GLY A 35 -6.76 6.74 6.30
N THR A 36 -5.70 7.47 6.68
CA THR A 36 -5.20 7.48 8.06
C THR A 36 -6.29 8.01 8.99
N THR A 37 -6.57 7.25 10.05
CA THR A 37 -7.66 7.55 11.00
C THR A 37 -7.12 7.63 12.43
N MET A 38 -7.60 8.63 13.16
CA MET A 38 -7.45 8.81 14.60
C MET A 38 -8.83 8.68 15.25
N LEU A 39 -8.95 7.86 16.28
CA LEU A 39 -10.16 7.72 17.08
C LEU A 39 -10.04 8.56 18.35
N ILE A 40 -11.16 9.17 18.74
CA ILE A 40 -11.29 9.99 19.95
C ILE A 40 -12.56 9.54 20.69
N SER A 41 -12.44 9.07 21.93
CA SER A 41 -13.59 8.72 22.76
C SER A 41 -14.16 9.94 23.48
N ALA A 42 -15.43 9.88 23.89
CA ALA A 42 -16.05 10.91 24.73
C ALA A 42 -15.39 11.05 26.11
N ALA A 43 -14.65 10.01 26.55
CA ALA A 43 -13.84 10.05 27.78
C ALA A 43 -12.46 10.71 27.57
N GLY A 44 -12.12 11.10 26.33
CA GLY A 44 -10.85 11.72 25.98
C GLY A 44 -9.72 10.73 25.67
N GLU A 45 -10.03 9.45 25.52
CA GLU A 45 -9.05 8.46 25.05
C GLU A 45 -8.79 8.62 23.55
N VAL A 46 -7.56 8.34 23.12
CA VAL A 46 -7.12 8.51 21.73
C VAL A 46 -6.45 7.23 21.23
N ALA A 47 -6.80 6.81 20.01
CA ALA A 47 -6.13 5.73 19.31
C ALA A 47 -5.72 6.18 17.88
N GLY A 48 -4.46 5.98 17.51
CA GLY A 48 -3.90 6.45 16.24
C GLY A 48 -3.44 7.90 16.25
N THR A 49 -2.88 8.36 15.12
CA THR A 49 -2.35 9.73 14.93
C THR A 49 -2.44 10.10 13.44
N LEU A 50 -2.62 11.39 13.14
CA LEU A 50 -2.73 11.90 11.76
C LEU A 50 -1.42 12.51 11.26
N SER A 51 -0.75 13.33 12.07
CA SER A 51 0.44 14.10 11.65
C SER A 51 1.65 13.91 12.55
N GLY A 52 1.45 13.44 13.79
CA GLY A 52 2.48 13.33 14.81
C GLY A 52 2.57 14.56 15.73
N GLY A 53 1.63 15.51 15.66
CA GLY A 53 1.46 16.55 16.70
C GLY A 53 0.89 17.90 16.25
N CYS A 54 0.94 18.26 14.96
CA CYS A 54 0.60 19.62 14.51
C CYS A 54 -0.91 19.93 14.50
N VAL A 55 -1.75 18.93 14.20
CA VAL A 55 -3.19 19.13 13.99
C VAL A 55 -4.06 18.37 15.00
N GLU A 56 -3.44 17.49 15.79
CA GLU A 56 -4.10 16.55 16.69
C GLU A 56 -5.00 17.24 17.72
N ALA A 57 -4.53 18.33 18.34
CA ALA A 57 -5.30 19.04 19.35
C ALA A 57 -6.59 19.66 18.76
N SER A 58 -6.47 20.33 17.61
CA SER A 58 -7.63 20.92 16.93
C SER A 58 -8.61 19.87 16.42
N VAL A 59 -8.10 18.73 15.92
CA VAL A 59 -8.93 17.59 15.54
C VAL A 59 -9.64 16.98 16.75
N PHE A 60 -8.95 16.87 17.90
CA PHE A 60 -9.53 16.37 19.14
C PHE A 60 -10.69 17.24 19.62
N ASP A 61 -10.50 18.57 19.68
CA ASP A 61 -11.55 19.51 20.07
C ASP A 61 -12.75 19.46 19.11
N ALA A 62 -12.48 19.40 17.81
CA ALA A 62 -13.52 19.27 16.81
C ALA A 62 -14.27 17.94 16.89
N ALA A 63 -13.58 16.85 17.25
CA ALA A 63 -14.17 15.54 17.49
C ALA A 63 -15.10 15.53 18.70
N LEU A 64 -14.71 16.15 19.81
CA LEU A 64 -15.61 16.34 20.96
C LEU A 64 -16.83 17.19 20.58
N GLY A 65 -16.65 18.24 19.77
CA GLY A 65 -17.77 19.03 19.22
C GLY A 65 -18.71 18.23 18.31
N ALA A 66 -18.16 17.34 17.48
CA ALA A 66 -18.94 16.44 16.64
C ALA A 66 -19.72 15.42 17.49
N LEU A 67 -19.11 14.90 18.57
CA LEU A 67 -19.80 14.01 19.53
C LEU A 67 -20.89 14.73 20.31
N ALA A 68 -20.72 16.02 20.63
CA ALA A 68 -21.76 16.79 21.30
C ALA A 68 -22.97 17.04 20.38
N THR A 69 -22.72 17.40 19.12
CA THR A 69 -23.79 17.74 18.16
C THR A 69 -24.39 16.53 17.44
N GLY A 70 -23.67 15.40 17.40
CA GLY A 70 -23.99 14.26 16.55
C GLY A 70 -23.83 14.53 15.05
N GLN A 71 -23.23 15.66 14.67
CA GLN A 71 -23.04 16.05 13.28
C GLN A 71 -21.58 15.85 12.85
N PRO A 72 -21.34 15.37 11.62
CA PRO A 72 -19.99 15.22 11.11
C PRO A 72 -19.37 16.59 10.81
N ARG A 73 -18.04 16.65 10.76
CA ARG A 73 -17.28 17.88 10.49
C ARG A 73 -16.15 17.62 9.51
N ARG A 74 -15.93 18.55 8.57
CA ARG A 74 -14.77 18.56 7.69
C ARG A 74 -13.89 19.75 8.02
N MET A 75 -12.59 19.52 8.11
CA MET A 75 -11.58 20.54 8.42
C MET A 75 -10.44 20.44 7.43
N SER A 76 -9.88 21.58 7.03
CA SER A 76 -8.70 21.65 6.17
C SER A 76 -7.56 22.32 6.94
N PHE A 77 -6.38 21.70 6.92
CA PHE A 77 -5.17 22.17 7.59
C PHE A 77 -4.08 22.35 6.55
N GLY A 78 -3.62 23.59 6.33
CA GLY A 78 -2.58 23.91 5.37
C GLY A 78 -1.31 24.48 6.01
N TYR A 79 -0.31 24.77 5.19
CA TYR A 79 0.84 25.59 5.57
C TYR A 79 0.59 27.06 5.17
N SER A 80 0.42 27.96 6.15
CA SER A 80 0.45 29.40 5.91
C SER A 80 1.78 29.97 6.42
N PRO A 81 2.65 30.53 5.57
CA PRO A 81 3.85 31.24 6.03
C PRO A 81 3.51 32.54 6.78
N GLN A 82 2.25 32.98 6.79
CA GLN A 82 1.81 34.20 7.47
C GLN A 82 1.20 33.92 8.86
N ASP A 83 0.86 32.68 9.19
CA ASP A 83 0.19 32.31 10.44
C ASP A 83 0.97 31.24 11.22
N ALA A 84 2.10 31.65 11.81
CA ALA A 84 2.89 30.79 12.70
C ALA A 84 2.15 30.35 13.99
N PHE A 85 0.92 30.83 14.20
CA PHE A 85 0.07 30.57 15.36
C PHE A 85 -1.20 29.77 15.05
N GLU A 86 -1.53 29.53 13.77
CA GLU A 86 -2.56 28.56 13.41
C GLU A 86 -1.97 27.14 13.36
N PRO A 87 -2.75 26.09 13.65
CA PRO A 87 -2.28 24.69 13.58
C PRO A 87 -2.00 24.30 12.13
N GLY A 88 -0.83 24.70 11.62
CA GLY A 88 -0.37 24.47 10.26
C GLY A 88 0.63 23.33 10.17
N LEU A 89 0.66 22.68 9.02
CA LEU A 89 1.58 21.56 8.76
C LEU A 89 2.97 22.06 8.38
N SER A 90 3.99 21.74 9.17
CA SER A 90 5.38 22.13 8.88
C SER A 90 5.98 21.48 7.63
N CYS A 91 5.32 20.46 7.07
CA CYS A 91 5.74 19.75 5.85
C CYS A 91 5.33 20.45 4.54
N GLY A 92 4.58 21.56 4.60
CA GLY A 92 4.27 22.39 3.42
C GLY A 92 3.11 21.89 2.55
N GLY A 93 2.39 20.85 2.97
CA GLY A 93 1.17 20.36 2.30
C GLY A 93 -0.11 20.77 3.01
N THR A 94 -1.24 20.33 2.47
CA THR A 94 -2.59 20.50 3.00
C THR A 94 -3.23 19.15 3.31
N LEU A 95 -3.92 19.03 4.45
CA LEU A 95 -4.69 17.87 4.88
C LEU A 95 -6.16 18.23 5.05
N ASP A 96 -7.05 17.51 4.37
CA ASP A 96 -8.47 17.51 4.68
C ASP A 96 -8.80 16.34 5.59
N VAL A 97 -9.41 16.64 6.74
CA VAL A 97 -9.83 15.67 7.75
C VAL A 97 -11.35 15.68 7.87
N HIS A 98 -11.97 14.51 7.74
CA HIS A 98 -13.39 14.31 7.98
C HIS A 98 -13.60 13.58 9.31
N ILE A 99 -14.47 14.12 10.16
CA ILE A 99 -14.71 13.70 11.54
C ILE A 99 -16.14 13.17 11.63
N GLN A 100 -16.25 11.89 11.97
CA GLN A 100 -17.52 11.17 12.07
C GLN A 100 -17.80 10.77 13.52
N PRO A 101 -18.88 11.25 14.15
CA PRO A 101 -19.30 10.75 15.46
C PRO A 101 -20.01 9.40 15.34
N PHE A 102 -19.79 8.53 16.32
CA PHE A 102 -20.46 7.26 16.53
C PHE A 102 -21.01 7.20 17.96
N ARG A 103 -22.21 6.62 18.12
CA ARG A 103 -22.87 6.48 19.42
C ARG A 103 -22.72 5.07 19.95
N ALA A 104 -22.53 4.94 21.25
CA ALA A 104 -22.59 3.68 21.97
C ALA A 104 -23.82 2.85 21.55
N GLY A 105 -23.61 1.55 21.33
CA GLY A 105 -24.67 0.64 20.87
C GLY A 105 -25.08 0.80 19.40
N SER A 106 -24.57 1.77 18.65
CA SER A 106 -24.66 1.79 17.19
C SER A 106 -23.58 0.90 16.56
N GLY A 107 -23.92 0.19 15.48
CA GLY A 107 -22.92 -0.54 14.71
C GLY A 107 -21.93 0.45 14.06
N PRO A 108 -20.60 0.27 14.20
CA PRO A 108 -19.62 1.19 13.60
C PRO A 108 -19.63 1.18 12.08
N VAL A 109 -20.15 0.11 11.51
CA VAL A 109 -20.34 -0.11 10.09
C VAL A 109 -21.63 -0.89 9.88
N THR A 110 -22.26 -0.68 8.74
CA THR A 110 -23.35 -1.53 8.26
C THR A 110 -22.81 -2.49 7.20
N THR A 111 -23.23 -3.74 7.22
CA THR A 111 -23.04 -4.66 6.09
C THR A 111 -24.29 -4.61 5.23
N PRO A 112 -24.19 -4.67 3.89
CA PRO A 112 -25.37 -4.89 3.05
C PRO A 112 -26.10 -6.15 3.52
N ASP A 113 -27.44 -6.14 3.51
CA ASP A 113 -28.22 -7.37 3.71
C ASP A 113 -27.84 -8.41 2.64
N ASP A 114 -27.89 -9.71 2.97
CA ASP A 114 -27.53 -10.82 2.07
C ASP A 114 -28.27 -10.77 0.71
N ASP A 115 -29.45 -10.15 0.65
CA ASP A 115 -30.27 -9.97 -0.57
C ASP A 115 -29.94 -8.69 -1.37
N ALA A 116 -29.11 -7.78 -0.85
CA ALA A 116 -28.80 -6.49 -1.48
C ALA A 116 -27.59 -6.55 -2.43
N ALA A 117 -26.75 -7.57 -2.31
CA ALA A 117 -25.78 -7.92 -3.35
C ALA A 117 -26.31 -9.14 -4.10
N ASP A 118 -26.35 -9.12 -5.43
CA ASP A 118 -26.70 -10.29 -6.24
C ASP A 118 -25.49 -11.28 -6.26
N VAL A 119 -25.07 -11.67 -5.06
CA VAL A 119 -23.92 -12.53 -4.75
C VAL A 119 -24.46 -13.62 -3.80
N PRO A 120 -24.54 -14.90 -4.21
CA PRO A 120 -25.28 -15.91 -3.45
C PRO A 120 -24.78 -16.11 -2.00
N ALA A 121 -25.75 -16.14 -1.08
CA ALA A 121 -25.71 -16.14 0.39
C ALA A 121 -25.06 -17.39 1.06
N SER A 122 -23.83 -17.74 0.72
CA SER A 122 -23.09 -18.81 1.41
C SER A 122 -21.79 -18.38 2.11
N THR A 123 -21.59 -17.07 2.36
CA THR A 123 -20.27 -16.58 2.84
C THR A 123 -20.27 -15.53 3.97
N ILE A 124 -21.42 -15.22 4.62
CA ILE A 124 -21.45 -14.37 5.84
C ILE A 124 -21.35 -15.22 7.12
N THR A 125 -20.52 -16.25 7.13
CA THR A 125 -20.16 -16.97 8.37
C THR A 125 -18.65 -17.17 8.45
N GLY A 126 -17.97 -16.10 8.85
CA GLY A 126 -16.69 -16.17 9.58
C GLY A 126 -16.93 -15.59 10.98
N PRO A 127 -16.39 -16.19 12.06
CA PRO A 127 -16.88 -15.92 13.41
C PRO A 127 -16.69 -14.46 13.81
N ALA A 128 -17.80 -13.82 14.15
CA ALA A 128 -17.85 -12.65 15.00
C ALA A 128 -17.41 -13.04 16.43
N SER A 129 -16.14 -13.38 16.62
CA SER A 129 -15.46 -13.53 17.91
C SER A 129 -14.01 -13.93 17.67
N ALA A 130 -13.13 -12.93 17.60
CA ALA A 130 -11.70 -13.14 17.84
C ALA A 130 -11.14 -11.88 18.51
N THR A 131 -11.60 -11.64 19.74
CA THR A 131 -10.90 -10.80 20.71
C THR A 131 -9.68 -11.59 21.18
N ALA A 132 -8.58 -11.43 20.46
CA ALA A 132 -7.26 -11.85 20.92
C ALA A 132 -6.25 -10.80 20.44
N ALA A 133 -5.52 -10.24 21.40
CA ALA A 133 -4.48 -9.24 21.18
C ALA A 133 -3.62 -9.60 19.96
N ILE A 134 -3.57 -8.70 18.97
CA ILE A 134 -2.73 -8.85 17.79
C ILE A 134 -1.27 -8.88 18.26
N PRO A 135 -0.56 -10.02 18.19
CA PRO A 135 0.87 -10.03 18.43
C PRO A 135 1.54 -9.30 17.26
N GLN A 136 2.57 -8.50 17.54
CA GLN A 136 3.41 -7.96 16.49
C GLN A 136 4.06 -9.12 15.70
N GLY A 137 3.53 -9.36 14.50
CA GLY A 137 3.86 -10.52 13.64
C GLY A 137 2.76 -10.83 12.62
N SER A 138 2.05 -9.79 12.19
CA SER A 138 0.71 -9.73 11.59
C SER A 138 0.39 -10.76 10.49
N ALA A 139 -0.74 -11.45 10.64
CA ALA A 139 -1.50 -11.91 9.49
C ALA A 139 -1.89 -10.71 8.60
N PRO A 140 -2.00 -10.88 7.27
CA PRO A 140 -2.43 -9.78 6.41
C PRO A 140 -3.85 -9.40 6.83
N ALA A 141 -4.11 -8.09 6.94
CA ALA A 141 -5.46 -7.62 7.21
C ALA A 141 -6.43 -8.17 6.13
N PRO A 142 -7.65 -8.57 6.50
CA PRO A 142 -8.58 -9.15 5.55
C PRO A 142 -8.92 -8.14 4.44
N ALA A 143 -9.10 -8.69 3.24
CA ALA A 143 -9.56 -7.95 2.07
C ALA A 143 -10.96 -7.38 2.35
N ALA A 144 -11.09 -6.05 2.32
CA ALA A 144 -12.33 -5.36 2.67
C ALA A 144 -12.33 -3.94 2.10
N ALA A 145 -13.51 -3.38 1.83
CA ALA A 145 -13.68 -1.98 1.48
C ALA A 145 -14.65 -1.29 2.43
N LEU A 146 -14.32 -0.08 2.85
CA LEU A 146 -15.27 0.85 3.45
C LEU A 146 -15.74 1.82 2.39
N LEU A 147 -17.06 1.95 2.28
CA LEU A 147 -17.72 2.94 1.44
C LEU A 147 -18.49 3.90 2.34
N TRP A 148 -18.17 5.18 2.23
CA TRP A 148 -18.73 6.19 3.11
C TRP A 148 -19.11 7.44 2.35
N ARG A 149 -20.37 7.84 2.50
CA ARG A 149 -20.86 9.11 1.98
C ARG A 149 -20.48 10.25 2.93
N VAL A 150 -19.68 11.20 2.46
CA VAL A 150 -19.10 12.26 3.31
C VAL A 150 -19.75 13.64 3.13
N ASP A 151 -20.64 13.79 2.15
CA ASP A 151 -21.47 14.98 1.87
C ASP A 151 -22.85 14.93 2.58
N GLY A 152 -23.07 13.96 3.47
CA GLY A 152 -24.36 13.69 4.12
C GLY A 152 -24.36 13.87 5.65
N PRO A 153 -25.50 13.63 6.31
CA PRO A 153 -25.55 13.57 7.77
C PRO A 153 -24.67 12.42 8.30
N ALA A 154 -24.40 12.46 9.61
CA ALA A 154 -23.66 11.40 10.28
C ALA A 154 -24.28 10.03 9.96
N SER A 155 -23.47 9.16 9.34
CA SER A 155 -23.89 7.83 8.95
C SER A 155 -22.76 6.83 9.14
N ALA A 156 -23.14 5.59 9.46
CA ALA A 156 -22.18 4.49 9.52
C ALA A 156 -21.69 4.16 8.10
N PRO A 157 -20.37 3.99 7.90
CA PRO A 157 -19.84 3.49 6.64
C PRO A 157 -20.35 2.08 6.33
N LEU A 158 -20.53 1.79 5.04
CA LEU A 158 -20.79 0.44 4.56
C LEU A 158 -19.48 -0.36 4.52
N LEU A 159 -19.45 -1.50 5.18
CA LEU A 159 -18.34 -2.46 5.09
C LEU A 159 -18.67 -3.53 4.06
N LEU A 160 -17.83 -3.62 3.04
CA LEU A 160 -17.88 -4.63 2.00
C LEU A 160 -16.78 -5.66 2.27
N PRO A 161 -17.11 -6.87 2.74
CA PRO A 161 -16.13 -7.92 2.91
C PRO A 161 -15.70 -8.49 1.55
N ASP A 162 -14.50 -9.09 1.52
CA ASP A 162 -13.99 -9.83 0.36
C ASP A 162 -13.96 -9.03 -0.94
N THR A 163 -13.08 -8.03 -0.98
CA THR A 163 -12.78 -7.23 -2.18
C THR A 163 -12.13 -8.00 -3.31
N GLY A 164 -11.76 -9.28 -3.12
CA GLY A 164 -11.19 -10.16 -4.15
C GLY A 164 -12.26 -10.83 -5.03
N ARG A 165 -13.39 -11.23 -4.42
CA ARG A 165 -14.72 -11.19 -5.07
C ARG A 165 -15.05 -9.69 -5.27
N LEU A 166 -16.24 -9.15 -5.50
CA LEU A 166 -16.43 -7.67 -5.74
C LEU A 166 -15.60 -7.01 -6.88
N ALA A 167 -14.26 -6.88 -6.78
CA ALA A 167 -13.37 -7.09 -7.93
C ALA A 167 -13.73 -8.45 -8.59
N ALA A 168 -13.26 -8.88 -9.75
CA ALA A 168 -13.80 -10.06 -10.47
C ALA A 168 -15.32 -10.03 -10.84
N ALA A 169 -16.25 -9.73 -9.92
CA ALA A 169 -17.64 -9.42 -10.21
C ALA A 169 -17.75 -8.12 -11.01
N GLY A 170 -18.87 -7.90 -11.72
CA GLY A 170 -19.12 -6.66 -12.45
C GLY A 170 -19.73 -5.55 -11.58
N PRO A 171 -19.75 -4.28 -12.03
CA PRO A 171 -20.38 -3.17 -11.33
C PRO A 171 -21.83 -3.43 -10.89
N GLN A 172 -22.56 -4.27 -11.61
CA GLN A 172 -23.95 -4.62 -11.32
C GLN A 172 -24.11 -5.29 -9.95
N ALA A 173 -23.11 -6.06 -9.49
CA ALA A 173 -23.13 -6.71 -8.18
C ALA A 173 -23.11 -5.71 -7.02
N LEU A 174 -22.68 -4.46 -7.26
CA LEU A 174 -22.64 -3.37 -6.28
C LEU A 174 -23.90 -2.50 -6.32
N ALA A 175 -24.85 -2.74 -7.22
CA ALA A 175 -26.01 -1.85 -7.39
C ALA A 175 -26.86 -1.76 -6.11
N GLY A 176 -27.18 -2.89 -5.46
CA GLY A 176 -27.97 -2.85 -4.23
C GLY A 176 -27.17 -2.33 -3.02
N VAL A 177 -25.85 -2.54 -2.96
CA VAL A 177 -24.96 -1.86 -2.00
C VAL A 177 -25.06 -0.34 -2.13
N VAL A 178 -25.02 0.17 -3.36
CA VAL A 178 -25.14 1.60 -3.64
C VAL A 178 -26.52 2.14 -3.29
N ARG A 179 -27.59 1.36 -3.51
CA ARG A 179 -28.94 1.74 -3.10
C ARG A 179 -29.10 1.80 -1.57
N ALA A 180 -28.29 1.04 -0.83
CA ALA A 180 -28.26 1.07 0.64
C ALA A 180 -27.46 2.26 1.21
N LEU A 181 -26.80 3.08 0.38
CA LEU A 181 -26.13 4.28 0.85
C LEU A 181 -27.14 5.24 1.48
N PRO A 182 -26.81 5.84 2.64
CA PRO A 182 -27.64 6.87 3.24
C PRO A 182 -27.93 7.99 2.23
N ALA A 183 -29.20 8.35 2.08
CA ALA A 183 -29.58 9.50 1.27
C ALA A 183 -29.01 10.78 1.92
N GLY A 184 -28.28 11.56 1.14
CA GLY A 184 -27.79 12.88 1.55
C GLY A 184 -28.93 13.90 1.65
N PRO A 185 -28.67 15.07 2.25
CA PRO A 185 -29.67 16.12 2.32
C PRO A 185 -30.06 16.55 0.89
N ALA A 186 -31.35 16.71 0.65
CA ALA A 186 -31.84 17.24 -0.61
C ALA A 186 -31.36 18.70 -0.77
N GLY A 187 -30.32 18.90 -1.58
CA GLY A 187 -29.89 20.18 -2.14
C GLY A 187 -29.85 21.37 -1.18
N GLN A 188 -28.72 21.57 -0.50
CA GLN A 188 -28.24 22.92 -0.21
C GLN A 188 -26.82 23.01 -0.75
N THR A 189 -26.65 23.83 -1.78
CA THR A 189 -25.35 24.24 -2.29
C THR A 189 -24.49 24.73 -1.13
N ALA A 190 -23.36 24.08 -0.88
CA ALA A 190 -22.38 24.52 0.11
C ALA A 190 -21.88 25.92 -0.28
N GLY A 191 -22.47 26.95 0.34
CA GLY A 191 -21.88 28.27 0.38
C GLY A 191 -20.74 28.22 1.39
N SER A 192 -19.52 28.51 0.96
CA SER A 192 -18.42 28.80 1.86
C SER A 192 -18.84 29.94 2.79
N GLU A 193 -19.04 29.67 4.07
CA GLU A 193 -19.38 30.72 5.02
C GLU A 193 -18.15 31.62 5.25
N HIS A 194 -18.14 32.77 4.59
CA HIS A 194 -17.58 33.98 5.17
C HIS A 194 -18.61 34.55 6.14
N THR A 195 -18.16 34.85 7.36
CA THR A 195 -18.96 35.39 8.47
C THR A 195 -19.80 36.62 8.08
N ALA A 196 -21.13 36.55 8.25
CA ALA A 196 -21.93 37.48 9.07
C ALA A 196 -23.46 37.28 8.87
N GLY A 197 -24.12 36.78 9.92
CA GLY A 197 -25.49 37.15 10.33
C GLY A 197 -26.66 36.90 9.38
N ALA A 198 -27.25 35.70 9.44
CA ALA A 198 -28.68 35.51 9.18
C ALA A 198 -29.20 34.25 9.90
N THR A 199 -30.14 34.42 10.82
CA THR A 199 -30.90 33.33 11.45
C THR A 199 -31.83 32.69 10.43
N THR A 200 -31.57 31.44 10.04
CA THR A 200 -32.56 30.58 9.37
C THR A 200 -33.01 29.51 10.36
N GLY A 201 -34.33 29.38 10.53
CA GLY A 201 -34.95 28.41 11.43
C GLY A 201 -34.80 26.97 10.91
N PRO A 202 -35.04 25.97 11.77
CA PRO A 202 -34.89 24.56 11.41
C PRO A 202 -35.93 24.18 10.35
N GLY A 203 -35.48 24.00 9.11
CA GLY A 203 -36.28 23.43 8.04
C GLY A 203 -36.48 21.93 8.25
N THR A 204 -37.71 21.47 8.09
CA THR A 204 -38.08 20.05 8.12
C THR A 204 -37.27 19.25 7.09
N PRO A 205 -36.71 18.08 7.43
CA PRO A 205 -36.00 17.24 6.46
C PRO A 205 -36.95 16.85 5.31
N GLY A 206 -36.58 17.18 4.07
CA GLY A 206 -37.26 16.66 2.89
C GLY A 206 -37.11 15.14 2.79
N PRO A 207 -37.98 14.44 2.03
CA PRO A 207 -37.86 13.00 1.84
C PRO A 207 -36.48 12.66 1.26
N ALA A 208 -35.88 11.59 1.78
CA ALA A 208 -34.62 11.02 1.30
C ALA A 208 -34.61 10.94 -0.23
N ALA A 209 -33.67 11.64 -0.88
CA ALA A 209 -33.53 11.60 -2.32
C ALA A 209 -33.12 10.18 -2.74
N VAL A 210 -34.06 9.43 -3.33
CA VAL A 210 -33.80 8.13 -3.92
C VAL A 210 -32.88 8.34 -5.13
N LEU A 211 -31.75 7.62 -5.17
CA LEU A 211 -30.81 7.67 -6.29
C LEU A 211 -31.49 7.13 -7.56
N SER A 212 -31.36 7.82 -8.70
CA SER A 212 -31.82 7.29 -9.98
C SER A 212 -30.99 6.07 -10.40
N GLU A 213 -31.56 5.16 -11.20
CA GLU A 213 -30.84 3.96 -11.65
C GLU A 213 -29.56 4.30 -12.44
N SER A 214 -29.56 5.39 -13.21
CA SER A 214 -28.36 5.90 -13.87
C SER A 214 -27.29 6.34 -12.86
N ALA A 215 -27.68 6.99 -11.75
CA ALA A 215 -26.75 7.38 -10.69
C ALA A 215 -26.22 6.15 -9.94
N VAL A 216 -27.08 5.18 -9.65
CA VAL A 216 -26.67 3.89 -9.04
C VAL A 216 -25.62 3.21 -9.90
N HIS A 217 -25.83 3.12 -11.21
CA HIS A 217 -24.87 2.50 -12.13
C HIS A 217 -23.52 3.23 -12.18
N ARG A 218 -23.52 4.57 -12.21
CA ARG A 218 -22.28 5.37 -12.18
C ARG A 218 -21.51 5.18 -10.88
N ILE A 219 -22.20 5.27 -9.74
CA ILE A 219 -21.59 5.07 -8.42
C ILE A 219 -21.04 3.64 -8.31
N ALA A 220 -21.82 2.63 -8.68
CA ALA A 220 -21.40 1.24 -8.63
C ALA A 220 -20.17 0.96 -9.52
N SER A 221 -20.10 1.59 -10.69
CA SER A 221 -18.94 1.51 -11.57
C SER A 221 -17.70 2.19 -10.98
N ALA A 222 -17.86 3.35 -10.35
CA ALA A 222 -16.76 4.04 -9.67
C ALA A 222 -16.25 3.26 -8.45
N VAL A 223 -17.16 2.73 -7.63
CA VAL A 223 -16.82 1.88 -6.47
C VAL A 223 -16.13 0.60 -6.95
N HIS A 224 -16.62 -0.05 -8.00
CA HIS A 224 -15.99 -1.24 -8.58
C HIS A 224 -14.55 -0.99 -9.02
N ALA A 225 -14.33 0.09 -9.78
CA ALA A 225 -13.00 0.48 -10.22
C ALA A 225 -12.07 0.79 -9.04
N ALA A 226 -12.57 1.48 -8.01
CA ALA A 226 -11.83 1.77 -6.79
C ALA A 226 -11.47 0.48 -6.02
N VAL A 227 -12.40 -0.46 -5.89
CA VAL A 227 -12.17 -1.75 -5.23
C VAL A 227 -11.10 -2.55 -5.95
N GLN A 228 -11.20 -2.67 -7.27
CA GLN A 228 -10.24 -3.36 -8.15
C GLN A 228 -8.80 -2.80 -8.02
N GLN A 229 -8.67 -1.49 -7.81
CA GLN A 229 -7.38 -0.83 -7.68
C GLN A 229 -6.86 -0.80 -6.24
N GLY A 230 -7.64 -1.26 -5.25
CA GLY A 230 -7.31 -1.05 -3.83
C GLY A 230 -7.24 0.43 -3.48
N HIS A 231 -8.06 1.25 -4.13
CA HIS A 231 -8.04 2.69 -3.99
C HIS A 231 -8.49 3.11 -2.59
N THR A 232 -7.78 4.09 -2.02
CA THR A 232 -8.18 4.80 -0.82
C THR A 232 -8.22 6.29 -1.13
N GLY A 233 -9.40 6.90 -1.10
CA GLY A 233 -9.57 8.28 -1.51
C GLY A 233 -11.02 8.73 -1.64
N LEU A 234 -11.15 10.04 -1.86
CA LEU A 234 -12.42 10.70 -2.14
C LEU A 234 -12.74 10.63 -3.63
N ILE A 235 -13.96 10.19 -3.94
CA ILE A 235 -14.52 10.20 -5.28
C ILE A 235 -15.70 11.16 -5.29
N SER A 236 -15.56 12.23 -6.05
CA SER A 236 -16.64 13.19 -6.30
C SER A 236 -17.35 12.84 -7.60
N LEU A 237 -18.63 12.49 -7.50
CA LEU A 237 -19.48 12.21 -8.65
C LEU A 237 -20.36 13.43 -8.91
N PRO A 238 -20.30 14.04 -10.11
CA PRO A 238 -21.05 15.25 -10.40
C PRO A 238 -22.56 14.97 -10.40
N ALA A 239 -23.34 16.04 -10.15
CA ALA A 239 -24.79 15.99 -10.28
C ALA A 239 -25.20 15.60 -11.71
N GLY A 240 -26.24 14.78 -11.84
CA GLY A 240 -26.73 14.32 -13.14
C GLY A 240 -27.91 13.36 -13.01
N ASP A 241 -28.83 13.41 -13.98
CA ASP A 241 -30.04 12.57 -14.03
C ASP A 241 -30.90 12.64 -12.75
N GLY A 242 -31.11 13.84 -12.22
CA GLY A 242 -31.90 14.08 -11.01
C GLY A 242 -31.21 13.73 -9.69
N CYS A 243 -29.95 13.26 -9.73
CA CYS A 243 -29.14 13.02 -8.54
C CYS A 243 -28.28 14.25 -8.22
N PRO A 244 -28.21 14.70 -6.95
CA PRO A 244 -27.22 15.70 -6.53
C PRO A 244 -25.80 15.16 -6.72
N ALA A 245 -24.82 16.06 -6.66
CA ALA A 245 -23.42 15.63 -6.55
C ALA A 245 -23.26 14.77 -5.28
N VAL A 246 -22.40 13.75 -5.35
CA VAL A 246 -22.14 12.83 -4.25
C VAL A 246 -20.65 12.78 -4.00
N GLU A 247 -20.23 12.92 -2.74
CA GLU A 247 -18.85 12.68 -2.32
C GLU A 247 -18.78 11.36 -1.56
N LEU A 248 -18.05 10.41 -2.11
CA LEU A 248 -17.84 9.09 -1.53
C LEU A 248 -16.38 8.94 -1.14
N PHE A 249 -16.12 8.75 0.14
CA PHE A 249 -14.84 8.24 0.59
C PHE A 249 -14.84 6.72 0.47
N ILE A 250 -13.84 6.19 -0.24
CA ILE A 250 -13.64 4.74 -0.39
C ILE A 250 -12.29 4.41 0.23
N GLU A 251 -12.26 3.44 1.13
CA GLU A 251 -11.01 2.82 1.62
C GLU A 251 -11.06 1.33 1.28
N SER A 252 -10.42 0.94 0.18
CA SER A 252 -10.35 -0.47 -0.25
C SER A 252 -9.00 -1.09 0.09
N ARG A 253 -9.05 -2.30 0.66
CA ARG A 253 -7.91 -3.19 0.82
C ARG A 253 -8.12 -4.40 -0.06
N LEU A 254 -7.24 -4.57 -1.02
CA LEU A 254 -7.16 -5.81 -1.80
C LEU A 254 -6.63 -6.96 -0.92
N PRO A 255 -6.86 -8.22 -1.32
CA PRO A 255 -6.14 -9.36 -0.74
C PRO A 255 -4.63 -9.12 -0.76
N ALA A 256 -3.92 -9.73 0.20
CA ALA A 256 -2.46 -9.67 0.24
C ALA A 256 -1.86 -10.10 -1.11
N PRO A 257 -0.96 -9.31 -1.71
CA PRO A 257 -0.29 -9.74 -2.93
C PRO A 257 0.53 -10.99 -2.67
N ARG A 258 0.73 -11.80 -3.71
CA ARG A 258 1.35 -13.11 -3.60
C ARG A 258 2.86 -13.02 -3.79
N LEU A 259 3.62 -13.70 -2.95
CA LEU A 259 5.05 -13.92 -3.12
C LEU A 259 5.31 -15.41 -3.32
N LEU A 260 5.65 -15.79 -4.54
CA LEU A 260 5.90 -17.16 -4.95
C LEU A 260 7.40 -17.41 -4.99
N LEU A 261 7.89 -18.29 -4.12
CA LEU A 261 9.30 -18.62 -3.99
C LEU A 261 9.56 -20.04 -4.49
N VAL A 262 10.52 -20.20 -5.40
CA VAL A 262 10.98 -21.52 -5.85
C VAL A 262 12.42 -21.74 -5.41
N GLY A 263 12.66 -22.82 -4.65
CA GLY A 263 13.97 -23.19 -4.10
C GLY A 263 14.04 -22.96 -2.59
N ALA A 264 14.24 -24.02 -1.82
CA ALA A 264 14.30 -23.99 -0.35
C ALA A 264 15.74 -23.77 0.15
N ASN A 265 16.14 -22.52 0.33
CA ASN A 265 17.45 -22.14 0.90
C ASN A 265 17.34 -20.91 1.82
N ASP A 266 18.47 -20.50 2.37
CA ASP A 266 18.53 -19.41 3.35
C ASP A 266 18.21 -18.03 2.75
N HIS A 267 18.43 -17.82 1.44
CA HIS A 267 17.97 -16.62 0.74
C HIS A 267 16.45 -16.57 0.69
N SER A 268 15.79 -17.68 0.34
CA SER A 268 14.33 -17.77 0.32
C SER A 268 13.72 -17.62 1.71
N ALA A 269 14.40 -18.10 2.77
CA ALA A 269 13.97 -17.86 4.15
C ALA A 269 13.99 -16.37 4.51
N ALA A 270 15.08 -15.65 4.16
CA ALA A 270 15.19 -14.21 4.39
C ALA A 270 14.17 -13.40 3.57
N VAL A 271 13.97 -13.77 2.31
CA VAL A 271 12.97 -13.15 1.42
C VAL A 271 11.54 -13.43 1.90
N ALA A 272 11.25 -14.64 2.40
CA ALA A 272 9.96 -14.94 2.99
C ALA A 272 9.67 -14.08 4.23
N ALA A 273 10.66 -13.93 5.12
CA ALA A 273 10.52 -13.10 6.32
C ALA A 273 10.24 -11.63 5.98
N LEU A 274 11.05 -11.04 5.09
CA LEU A 274 10.86 -9.66 4.67
C LEU A 274 9.56 -9.49 3.87
N GLY A 275 9.24 -10.42 2.98
CA GLY A 275 7.98 -10.42 2.21
C GLY A 275 6.75 -10.45 3.12
N ARG A 276 6.77 -11.28 4.17
CA ARG A 276 5.70 -11.30 5.16
C ARG A 276 5.54 -9.95 5.87
N SER A 277 6.65 -9.33 6.27
CA SER A 277 6.61 -8.01 6.91
C SER A 277 6.11 -6.89 5.98
N LEU A 278 6.31 -7.05 4.66
CA LEU A 278 5.81 -6.15 3.62
C LEU A 278 4.35 -6.45 3.21
N GLY A 279 3.70 -7.40 3.87
CA GLY A 279 2.28 -7.71 3.67
C GLY A 279 1.98 -8.72 2.56
N TYR A 280 2.99 -9.47 2.07
CA TYR A 280 2.76 -10.53 1.09
C TYR A 280 2.21 -11.81 1.73
N HIS A 281 1.38 -12.53 0.98
CA HIS A 281 1.11 -13.94 1.22
C HIS A 281 2.22 -14.77 0.57
N VAL A 282 3.04 -15.43 1.38
CA VAL A 282 4.24 -16.12 0.90
C VAL A 282 3.99 -17.61 0.75
N SER A 283 4.25 -18.14 -0.44
CA SER A 283 4.24 -19.58 -0.74
C SER A 283 5.63 -20.00 -1.24
N LEU A 284 6.12 -21.13 -0.76
CA LEU A 284 7.44 -21.66 -1.10
C LEU A 284 7.32 -23.10 -1.62
N CYS A 285 7.96 -23.37 -2.75
CA CYS A 285 8.00 -24.70 -3.35
C CYS A 285 9.45 -25.16 -3.59
N ASP A 286 9.75 -26.39 -3.21
CA ASP A 286 10.97 -27.10 -3.60
C ASP A 286 10.70 -28.61 -3.64
N PRO A 287 11.21 -29.36 -4.64
CA PRO A 287 10.93 -30.79 -4.78
C PRO A 287 11.63 -31.66 -3.73
N ARG A 288 12.54 -31.10 -2.92
CA ARG A 288 13.41 -31.87 -2.03
C ARG A 288 12.91 -31.78 -0.58
N PRO A 289 12.32 -32.85 -0.01
CA PRO A 289 11.74 -32.84 1.34
C PRO A 289 12.75 -32.52 2.44
N VAL A 290 14.04 -32.77 2.20
CA VAL A 290 15.10 -32.49 3.17
C VAL A 290 15.27 -30.99 3.45
N PHE A 291 14.98 -30.14 2.46
CA PHE A 291 15.17 -28.70 2.57
C PHE A 291 13.90 -27.95 3.00
N THR A 292 12.71 -28.54 2.83
CA THR A 292 11.39 -27.91 2.99
C THR A 292 10.73 -28.11 4.35
N ARG A 293 11.53 -28.25 5.41
CA ARG A 293 11.00 -28.39 6.78
C ARG A 293 10.28 -27.09 7.20
N PRO A 294 9.01 -27.14 7.66
CA PRO A 294 8.25 -25.95 8.03
C PRO A 294 8.94 -25.03 9.03
N GLU A 295 9.75 -25.60 9.95
CA GLU A 295 10.48 -24.85 10.96
C GLU A 295 11.55 -23.90 10.37
N ARG A 296 12.05 -24.20 9.16
CA ARG A 296 12.99 -23.32 8.44
C ARG A 296 12.29 -22.13 7.79
N PHE A 297 10.98 -22.21 7.58
CA PHE A 297 10.20 -21.22 6.85
C PHE A 297 8.91 -20.86 7.59
N PRO A 298 9.00 -20.32 8.83
CA PRO A 298 7.81 -19.98 9.63
C PRO A 298 6.93 -18.89 9.00
N HIS A 299 7.42 -18.21 7.96
CA HIS A 299 6.74 -17.11 7.27
C HIS A 299 6.18 -17.50 5.89
N ALA A 300 6.25 -18.77 5.49
CA ALA A 300 5.76 -19.23 4.19
C ALA A 300 4.91 -20.50 4.31
N ALA A 301 3.90 -20.63 3.45
CA ALA A 301 3.24 -21.89 3.19
C ALA A 301 4.18 -22.76 2.31
N VAL A 302 4.70 -23.85 2.88
CA VAL A 302 5.70 -24.70 2.21
C VAL A 302 5.06 -25.91 1.54
N THR A 303 5.35 -26.10 0.26
CA THR A 303 4.91 -27.25 -0.54
C THR A 303 6.10 -28.04 -1.05
N VAL A 304 6.05 -29.37 -0.91
CA VAL A 304 7.09 -30.28 -1.41
C VAL A 304 6.62 -30.90 -2.73
N GLN A 305 7.02 -30.30 -3.84
CA GLN A 305 6.53 -30.68 -5.16
C GLN A 305 7.50 -30.21 -6.26
N TRP A 306 7.35 -30.78 -7.45
CA TRP A 306 8.03 -30.25 -8.64
C TRP A 306 7.50 -28.85 -8.98
N PRO A 307 8.37 -27.83 -9.14
CA PRO A 307 7.93 -26.44 -9.31
C PRO A 307 7.05 -26.20 -10.53
N GLU A 308 7.28 -26.92 -11.63
CA GLU A 308 6.43 -26.89 -12.85
C GLU A 308 4.96 -27.20 -12.51
N THR A 309 4.76 -28.33 -11.83
CA THR A 309 3.44 -28.86 -11.50
C THR A 309 2.77 -27.96 -10.48
N TRP A 310 3.51 -27.57 -9.44
CA TRP A 310 3.02 -26.68 -8.40
C TRP A 310 2.55 -25.33 -8.98
N LEU A 311 3.35 -24.73 -9.87
CA LEU A 311 3.02 -23.44 -10.46
C LEU A 311 1.80 -23.53 -11.38
N ALA A 312 1.71 -24.59 -12.20
CA ALA A 312 0.56 -24.83 -13.08
C ALA A 312 -0.74 -25.01 -12.28
N GLU A 313 -0.74 -25.90 -11.28
CA GLU A 313 -1.90 -26.11 -10.40
C GLU A 313 -2.33 -24.83 -9.70
N LEU A 314 -1.37 -24.02 -9.26
CA LEU A 314 -1.60 -22.75 -8.60
C LEU A 314 -2.21 -21.68 -9.54
N ILE A 315 -1.80 -21.67 -10.81
CA ILE A 315 -2.37 -20.78 -11.83
C ILE A 315 -3.80 -21.21 -12.18
N ASP A 316 -4.07 -22.50 -12.25
CA ASP A 316 -5.39 -23.04 -12.58
C ASP A 316 -6.40 -22.89 -11.43
N ALA A 317 -5.93 -23.02 -10.17
CA ALA A 317 -6.79 -22.98 -8.99
C ALA A 317 -7.15 -21.57 -8.51
N GLU A 318 -6.33 -20.56 -8.82
CA GLU A 318 -6.46 -19.21 -8.27
C GLU A 318 -6.70 -18.16 -9.35
N ALA A 319 -7.50 -17.13 -9.02
CA ALA A 319 -7.71 -16.01 -9.92
C ALA A 319 -6.38 -15.28 -10.24
N PRO A 320 -6.20 -14.77 -11.47
CA PRO A 320 -5.02 -13.99 -11.82
C PRO A 320 -4.86 -12.76 -10.91
N ASP A 321 -3.70 -12.63 -10.26
CA ASP A 321 -3.32 -11.44 -9.50
C ASP A 321 -2.07 -10.80 -10.12
N PRO A 322 -2.21 -9.66 -10.84
CA PRO A 322 -1.09 -8.99 -11.48
C PRO A 322 -0.08 -8.43 -10.46
N ARG A 323 -0.41 -8.34 -9.17
CA ARG A 323 0.50 -7.88 -8.11
C ARG A 323 1.45 -8.98 -7.61
N THR A 324 1.31 -10.19 -8.14
CA THR A 324 2.14 -11.34 -7.78
C THR A 324 3.61 -11.06 -8.07
N VAL A 325 4.47 -11.49 -7.14
CA VAL A 325 5.92 -11.46 -7.23
C VAL A 325 6.42 -12.90 -7.26
N PHE A 326 7.13 -13.27 -8.31
CA PHE A 326 7.75 -14.58 -8.44
C PHE A 326 9.28 -14.45 -8.30
N CYS A 327 9.87 -15.30 -7.47
CA CYS A 327 11.33 -15.35 -7.29
C CYS A 327 11.85 -16.78 -7.37
N LEU A 328 12.75 -17.02 -8.31
CA LEU A 328 13.51 -18.25 -8.44
C LEU A 328 14.83 -18.14 -7.67
N PHE A 329 14.95 -18.90 -6.58
CA PHE A 329 16.16 -19.09 -5.78
C PHE A 329 16.74 -20.49 -5.97
N SER A 330 16.68 -21.01 -7.19
CA SER A 330 17.25 -22.29 -7.57
C SER A 330 18.40 -22.10 -8.57
N HIS A 331 19.17 -23.16 -8.74
CA HIS A 331 20.25 -23.29 -9.73
C HIS A 331 20.20 -24.68 -10.39
N ASP A 332 19.02 -25.28 -10.42
CA ASP A 332 18.81 -26.64 -10.92
C ASP A 332 18.28 -26.58 -12.36
N ALA A 333 19.17 -26.83 -13.30
CA ALA A 333 18.86 -26.81 -14.72
C ALA A 333 17.74 -27.79 -15.14
N ARG A 334 17.35 -28.75 -14.27
CA ARG A 334 16.26 -29.69 -14.56
C ARG A 334 14.88 -29.02 -14.63
N PHE A 335 14.69 -27.91 -13.92
CA PHE A 335 13.38 -27.23 -13.86
C PHE A 335 13.45 -25.69 -13.93
N ASP A 336 14.61 -25.06 -13.66
CA ASP A 336 14.73 -23.60 -13.63
C ASP A 336 14.16 -22.91 -14.89
N ALA A 337 14.51 -23.39 -16.09
CA ALA A 337 14.07 -22.78 -17.34
C ALA A 337 12.58 -23.00 -17.65
N ALA A 338 12.03 -24.14 -17.24
CA ALA A 338 10.66 -24.52 -17.56
C ALA A 338 9.66 -23.81 -16.62
N VAL A 339 9.99 -23.71 -15.32
CA VAL A 339 9.20 -22.90 -14.36
C VAL A 339 9.25 -21.41 -14.69
N LEU A 340 10.38 -20.91 -15.20
CA LEU A 340 10.49 -19.51 -15.64
C LEU A 340 9.70 -19.20 -16.91
N ASP A 341 9.66 -20.09 -17.91
CA ASP A 341 8.77 -19.90 -19.07
C ASP A 341 7.32 -19.82 -18.61
N THR A 342 6.89 -20.70 -17.70
CA THR A 342 5.54 -20.68 -17.13
C THR A 342 5.25 -19.37 -16.39
N ALA A 343 6.17 -18.89 -15.55
CA ALA A 343 6.03 -17.62 -14.83
C ALA A 343 6.00 -16.40 -15.78
N LEU A 344 6.84 -16.39 -16.81
CA LEU A 344 6.91 -15.28 -17.78
C LEU A 344 5.69 -15.19 -18.71
N ARG A 345 4.84 -16.22 -18.77
CA ARG A 345 3.54 -16.17 -19.47
C ARG A 345 2.49 -15.40 -18.68
N GLN A 346 2.71 -15.21 -17.39
CA GLN A 346 1.77 -14.51 -16.52
C GLN A 346 2.02 -13.01 -16.56
N GLU A 347 0.98 -12.22 -16.40
CA GLU A 347 1.07 -10.75 -16.28
C GLU A 347 1.32 -10.32 -14.83
N TRP A 348 2.33 -10.95 -14.20
CA TRP A 348 2.77 -10.63 -12.83
C TRP A 348 3.69 -9.42 -12.77
N ALA A 349 3.60 -8.69 -11.65
CA ALA A 349 4.33 -7.46 -11.38
C ALA A 349 5.85 -7.64 -11.40
N TYR A 350 6.33 -8.84 -11.05
CA TYR A 350 7.75 -9.12 -10.99
C TYR A 350 8.06 -10.60 -11.18
N VAL A 351 9.03 -10.90 -12.04
CA VAL A 351 9.62 -12.24 -12.21
C VAL A 351 11.13 -12.11 -12.10
N GLY A 352 11.70 -12.62 -11.02
CA GLY A 352 13.13 -12.53 -10.73
C GLY A 352 13.81 -13.88 -10.57
N ALA A 353 15.08 -13.96 -10.92
CA ALA A 353 15.87 -15.17 -10.76
C ALA A 353 17.28 -14.88 -10.23
N MET A 354 17.63 -15.52 -9.12
CA MET A 354 18.95 -15.43 -8.52
C MET A 354 20.00 -16.12 -9.41
N GLY A 355 21.22 -15.59 -9.42
CA GLY A 355 22.36 -16.20 -10.09
C GLY A 355 23.52 -15.23 -10.29
N SER A 356 24.71 -15.79 -10.53
CA SER A 356 25.83 -14.99 -11.05
C SER A 356 25.49 -14.46 -12.45
N ARG A 357 26.17 -13.40 -12.92
CA ARG A 357 25.98 -12.90 -14.29
C ARG A 357 26.09 -14.03 -15.34
N ARG A 358 27.06 -14.92 -15.17
CA ARG A 358 27.24 -16.12 -16.02
C ARG A 358 26.00 -17.04 -15.99
N THR A 359 25.48 -17.34 -14.80
CA THR A 359 24.28 -18.18 -14.62
C THR A 359 23.06 -17.53 -15.27
N CYS A 360 22.91 -16.22 -15.13
CA CYS A 360 21.81 -15.47 -15.74
C CYS A 360 21.89 -15.47 -17.28
N THR A 361 23.09 -15.31 -17.85
CA THR A 361 23.29 -15.44 -19.31
C THR A 361 22.93 -16.84 -19.81
N GLN A 362 23.45 -17.89 -19.18
CA GLN A 362 23.13 -19.27 -19.56
C GLN A 362 21.62 -19.53 -19.51
N ARG A 363 20.95 -19.07 -18.46
CA ARG A 363 19.51 -19.22 -18.31
C ARG A 363 18.72 -18.47 -19.38
N ALA A 364 19.17 -17.27 -19.77
CA ALA A 364 18.56 -16.53 -20.88
C ALA A 364 18.71 -17.28 -22.21
N ASP A 365 19.89 -17.86 -22.48
CA ASP A 365 20.13 -18.67 -23.68
C ASP A 365 19.23 -19.91 -23.69
N GLU A 366 19.07 -20.59 -22.56
CA GLU A 366 18.19 -21.75 -22.41
C GLU A 366 16.71 -21.38 -22.63
N LEU A 367 16.24 -20.26 -22.07
CA LEU A 367 14.88 -19.77 -22.30
C LEU A 367 14.65 -19.38 -23.76
N GLN A 368 15.63 -18.74 -24.40
CA GLN A 368 15.55 -18.41 -25.82
C GLN A 368 15.53 -19.67 -26.70
N ALA A 369 16.34 -20.68 -26.39
CA ALA A 369 16.34 -21.97 -27.08
C ALA A 369 14.99 -22.71 -26.94
N ARG A 370 14.24 -22.46 -25.85
CA ARG A 370 12.87 -22.95 -25.65
C ARG A 370 11.80 -22.14 -26.38
N GLY A 371 12.17 -21.09 -27.10
CA GLY A 371 11.25 -20.24 -27.86
C GLY A 371 10.55 -19.17 -27.02
N VAL A 372 11.09 -18.81 -25.85
CA VAL A 372 10.58 -17.65 -25.11
C VAL A 372 10.91 -16.37 -25.89
N PRO A 373 9.91 -15.54 -26.24
CA PRO A 373 10.11 -14.36 -27.05
C PRO A 373 10.80 -13.24 -26.25
N ALA A 374 11.48 -12.35 -26.98
CA ALA A 374 12.38 -11.35 -26.40
C ALA A 374 11.68 -10.33 -25.47
N ASP A 375 10.43 -10.00 -25.76
CA ASP A 375 9.59 -9.13 -24.93
C ASP A 375 9.28 -9.77 -23.56
N ARG A 376 9.00 -11.08 -23.52
CA ARG A 376 8.85 -11.82 -22.26
C ARG A 376 10.18 -11.94 -21.53
N LEU A 377 11.28 -12.22 -22.24
CA LEU A 377 12.62 -12.25 -21.62
C LEU A 377 13.01 -10.90 -20.99
N ALA A 378 12.63 -9.78 -21.59
CA ALA A 378 12.91 -8.45 -21.05
C ALA A 378 12.23 -8.17 -19.69
N ARG A 379 11.22 -8.97 -19.31
CA ARG A 379 10.55 -8.91 -18.00
C ARG A 379 11.29 -9.69 -16.90
N LEU A 380 12.30 -10.49 -17.25
CA LEU A 380 13.07 -11.28 -16.29
C LEU A 380 14.15 -10.43 -15.60
N HIS A 381 14.08 -10.36 -14.27
CA HIS A 381 15.09 -9.71 -13.43
C HIS A 381 16.17 -10.72 -13.00
N ALA A 382 17.27 -10.78 -13.76
CA ALA A 382 18.35 -11.74 -13.57
C ALA A 382 19.73 -11.10 -13.90
N PRO A 383 20.62 -10.86 -12.92
CA PRO A 383 20.49 -11.18 -11.48
C PRO A 383 19.34 -10.43 -10.79
N ILE A 384 18.72 -11.08 -9.81
CA ILE A 384 17.61 -10.52 -9.04
C ILE A 384 18.09 -9.44 -8.05
N GLY A 385 17.32 -8.35 -7.90
CA GLY A 385 17.56 -7.29 -6.92
C GLY A 385 18.42 -6.13 -7.43
N LEU A 386 18.38 -5.01 -6.70
CA LEU A 386 19.19 -3.82 -6.99
C LEU A 386 20.67 -4.03 -6.65
N ASP A 387 21.56 -3.37 -7.39
CA ASP A 387 23.00 -3.34 -7.12
C ASP A 387 23.32 -2.40 -5.93
N ILE A 388 23.10 -2.91 -4.72
CA ILE A 388 23.38 -2.22 -3.46
C ILE A 388 24.58 -2.83 -2.70
N GLY A 389 25.36 -3.70 -3.36
CA GLY A 389 26.48 -4.41 -2.74
C GLY A 389 26.08 -5.53 -1.79
N ALA A 390 24.87 -6.09 -1.92
CA ALA A 390 24.35 -7.13 -1.05
C ALA A 390 25.15 -8.45 -1.14
N ALA A 391 25.49 -9.05 0.01
CA ALA A 391 26.25 -10.29 0.10
C ALA A 391 25.57 -11.36 0.98
N THR A 392 24.92 -10.96 2.07
CA THR A 392 24.21 -11.87 2.98
C THR A 392 22.79 -12.18 2.48
N PRO A 393 22.14 -13.28 2.94
CA PRO A 393 20.74 -13.55 2.62
C PRO A 393 19.79 -12.40 2.94
N GLN A 394 20.00 -11.70 4.05
CA GLN A 394 19.18 -10.57 4.49
C GLN A 394 19.41 -9.33 3.62
N GLU A 395 20.67 -9.01 3.28
CA GLU A 395 20.97 -7.92 2.35
C GLU A 395 20.41 -8.20 0.95
N ILE A 396 20.48 -9.45 0.48
CA ILE A 396 19.88 -9.85 -0.79
C ILE A 396 18.37 -9.69 -0.74
N ALA A 397 17.71 -10.04 0.37
CA ALA A 397 16.28 -9.81 0.53
C ALA A 397 15.93 -8.31 0.41
N VAL A 398 16.73 -7.42 1.00
CA VAL A 398 16.57 -5.96 0.84
C VAL A 398 16.74 -5.54 -0.61
N ALA A 399 17.77 -6.05 -1.31
CA ALA A 399 18.01 -5.77 -2.72
C ALA A 399 16.84 -6.20 -3.62
N VAL A 400 16.30 -7.40 -3.38
CA VAL A 400 15.15 -7.97 -4.11
C VAL A 400 13.92 -7.09 -3.91
N PHE A 401 13.55 -6.79 -2.66
CA PHE A 401 12.34 -5.99 -2.42
C PHE A 401 12.50 -4.54 -2.86
N ALA A 402 13.69 -3.95 -2.76
CA ALA A 402 13.95 -2.63 -3.31
C ALA A 402 13.70 -2.60 -4.83
N GLU A 403 14.11 -3.64 -5.57
CA GLU A 403 13.82 -3.74 -7.01
C GLU A 403 12.33 -3.95 -7.28
N VAL A 404 11.67 -4.84 -6.54
CA VAL A 404 10.22 -5.07 -6.64
C VAL A 404 9.43 -3.77 -6.44
N LEU A 405 9.76 -3.01 -5.38
CA LEU A 405 9.14 -1.73 -5.05
C LEU A 405 9.39 -0.68 -6.15
N ALA A 406 10.62 -0.58 -6.64
CA ALA A 406 11.00 0.32 -7.71
C ALA A 406 10.19 0.03 -8.98
N LYS A 407 10.10 -1.23 -9.40
CA LYS A 407 9.34 -1.65 -10.59
C LYS A 407 7.84 -1.41 -10.44
N ARG A 408 7.27 -1.77 -9.30
CA ARG A 408 5.84 -1.55 -9.00
C ARG A 408 5.45 -0.08 -9.03
N THR A 409 6.35 0.81 -8.63
CA THR A 409 6.08 2.26 -8.53
C THR A 409 6.59 3.07 -9.72
N GLY A 410 7.22 2.42 -10.71
CA GLY A 410 7.88 3.10 -11.82
C GLY A 410 9.06 3.99 -11.40
N ARG A 411 9.68 3.70 -10.25
CA ARG A 411 10.80 4.47 -9.70
C ARG A 411 12.14 3.78 -10.00
N THR A 412 13.22 4.52 -9.84
CA THR A 412 14.57 4.08 -10.21
C THR A 412 15.31 3.34 -9.10
N GLY A 413 14.94 3.55 -7.82
CA GLY A 413 15.70 3.07 -6.67
C GLY A 413 16.97 3.88 -6.36
N LEU A 414 17.21 5.00 -7.06
CA LEU A 414 18.32 5.93 -6.76
C LEU A 414 18.05 6.73 -5.47
N PRO A 415 19.10 7.29 -4.82
CA PRO A 415 18.93 8.17 -3.66
C PRO A 415 17.97 9.33 -3.94
N LEU A 416 17.01 9.54 -3.02
CA LEU A 416 16.01 10.61 -3.14
C LEU A 416 16.63 12.01 -3.23
N SER A 417 17.82 12.22 -2.67
CA SER A 417 18.56 13.48 -2.73
C SER A 417 18.98 13.90 -4.15
N LEU A 418 18.88 13.00 -5.13
CA LEU A 418 19.17 13.29 -6.53
C LEU A 418 17.92 13.72 -7.33
N GLY A 419 16.72 13.64 -6.75
CA GLY A 419 15.47 13.99 -7.39
C GLY A 419 14.88 15.33 -6.90
N SER A 420 14.00 15.93 -7.71
CA SER A 420 13.25 17.15 -7.38
C SER A 420 11.72 16.98 -7.43
N GLY A 421 11.23 15.76 -7.73
CA GLY A 421 9.81 15.45 -7.84
C GLY A 421 9.16 15.04 -6.52
N ALA A 422 7.83 14.87 -6.55
CA ALA A 422 7.06 14.42 -5.39
C ALA A 422 7.54 13.05 -4.87
N LEU A 423 7.74 12.97 -3.55
CA LEU A 423 8.16 11.76 -2.85
C LEU A 423 7.09 10.68 -2.88
N HIS A 424 5.82 11.10 -2.86
CA HIS A 424 4.65 10.24 -2.90
C HIS A 424 3.81 10.65 -4.11
N GLY A 425 3.63 9.73 -5.07
CA GLY A 425 2.89 9.99 -6.29
C GLY A 425 3.03 8.84 -7.28
N THR A 426 1.96 8.57 -8.03
CA THR A 426 1.94 7.63 -9.15
C THR A 426 2.88 8.15 -10.25
N GLY A 427 3.81 7.31 -10.69
CA GLY A 427 5.03 7.70 -11.38
C GLY A 427 4.83 8.66 -12.56
N ASP A 428 5.28 9.90 -12.37
CA ASP A 428 5.92 10.68 -13.41
C ASP A 428 7.13 11.39 -12.79
N ALA A 429 8.21 10.64 -12.64
CA ALA A 429 9.52 11.19 -12.29
C ALA A 429 10.45 10.86 -13.45
N ALA A 430 10.39 11.69 -14.50
CA ALA A 430 11.43 11.71 -15.52
C ALA A 430 12.79 11.89 -14.82
N PRO A 431 13.84 11.13 -15.21
CA PRO A 431 15.17 11.36 -14.68
C PRO A 431 15.59 12.80 -15.04
N ALA A 432 15.99 13.57 -14.03
CA ALA A 432 16.63 14.85 -14.27
C ALA A 432 17.87 14.61 -15.13
N HIS A 433 17.86 15.12 -16.36
CA HIS A 433 19.04 15.15 -17.20
C HIS A 433 20.17 15.89 -16.46
N PRO A 434 21.38 15.33 -16.34
CA PRO A 434 22.51 16.07 -15.82
C PRO A 434 22.95 17.05 -16.92
N GLY A 435 22.39 18.27 -16.90
CA GLY A 435 22.75 19.27 -17.89
C GLY A 435 21.75 20.39 -18.09
N THR A 436 21.25 21.02 -17.03
CA THR A 436 20.62 22.34 -17.14
C THR A 436 20.80 23.11 -15.84
N THR A 437 21.87 23.89 -15.78
CA THR A 437 22.03 24.95 -14.79
C THR A 437 20.90 25.98 -15.00
N PRO A 438 20.16 26.43 -13.98
CA PRO A 438 19.21 27.51 -14.17
C PRO A 438 19.97 28.78 -14.55
N ALA A 439 19.51 29.46 -15.60
CA ALA A 439 20.05 30.73 -16.06
C ALA A 439 19.89 31.78 -14.95
N GLY A 440 20.97 31.99 -14.19
CA GLY A 440 21.12 33.12 -13.29
C GLY A 440 21.30 34.41 -14.09
N THR A 441 20.53 35.42 -13.73
CA THR A 441 20.59 36.80 -14.24
C THR A 441 22.00 37.36 -14.20
N ALA A 442 22.37 38.05 -15.29
CA ALA A 442 23.66 38.67 -15.53
C ALA A 442 24.12 39.61 -14.40
N GLY A 443 25.37 39.41 -13.97
CA GLY A 443 26.15 40.31 -13.12
C GLY A 443 27.64 40.11 -13.43
N THR A 444 28.29 41.18 -13.85
CA THR A 444 29.61 41.28 -14.49
C THR A 444 30.79 40.74 -13.67
N ALA A 445 31.74 40.06 -14.33
CA ALA A 445 33.01 39.53 -13.79
C ALA A 445 34.06 40.67 -13.50
N PRO A 446 35.26 40.44 -12.89
CA PRO A 446 36.29 39.51 -13.42
C PRO A 446 37.23 38.81 -12.39
N GLY A 447 37.93 37.77 -12.89
CA GLY A 447 39.32 37.47 -12.51
C GLY A 447 39.55 36.38 -11.45
N ASP A 448 39.87 35.15 -11.87
CA ASP A 448 41.22 34.59 -11.74
C ASP A 448 41.29 33.17 -12.33
N ALA A 449 42.51 32.75 -12.63
CA ALA A 449 42.81 31.82 -13.70
C ALA A 449 43.51 30.53 -13.22
N VAL A 450 43.25 29.46 -13.99
CA VAL A 450 44.05 28.23 -14.25
C VAL A 450 44.26 27.21 -13.10
N PRO A 451 44.60 25.91 -13.36
CA PRO A 451 44.40 25.04 -14.54
C PRO A 451 43.78 23.66 -14.25
N ALA A 452 43.31 23.03 -15.33
CA ALA A 452 43.06 21.61 -15.46
C ALA A 452 44.37 20.78 -15.50
N VAL A 453 44.33 19.56 -14.94
CA VAL A 453 45.40 18.55 -15.09
C VAL A 453 44.93 17.47 -16.09
N PRO A 454 45.74 17.11 -17.09
CA PRO A 454 45.35 16.17 -18.14
C PRO A 454 45.59 14.70 -17.76
N THR A 455 44.82 13.83 -18.41
CA THR A 455 44.99 12.39 -18.53
C THR A 455 46.35 12.01 -19.12
N GLY A 456 47.01 11.01 -18.51
CA GLY A 456 48.26 10.41 -18.98
C GLY A 456 48.23 8.88 -18.89
N GLN A 457 48.66 8.24 -19.98
CA GLN A 457 48.73 6.81 -20.29
C GLN A 457 49.69 5.97 -19.42
N GLN A 458 49.34 4.68 -19.32
CA GLN A 458 50.12 3.45 -19.11
C GLN A 458 51.65 3.51 -18.90
N ALA A 459 52.16 2.74 -17.91
CA ALA A 459 53.12 1.64 -18.14
C ALA A 459 53.46 0.83 -16.86
N ALA A 460 53.41 -0.51 -17.03
CA ALA A 460 54.34 -1.54 -16.54
C ALA A 460 54.67 -1.70 -15.03
N GLY A 461 54.20 -2.83 -14.48
CA GLY A 461 55.06 -3.91 -13.97
C GLY A 461 55.90 -3.69 -12.70
N ARG A 462 55.48 -4.31 -11.59
CA ARG A 462 56.36 -4.66 -10.46
C ARG A 462 56.00 -6.05 -9.90
N PRO A 463 56.98 -6.94 -9.60
CA PRO A 463 56.76 -8.36 -9.29
C PRO A 463 56.32 -8.60 -7.82
N PRO A 464 55.85 -9.82 -7.48
CA PRO A 464 55.13 -10.08 -6.23
C PRO A 464 56.08 -10.20 -5.02
N GLY A 465 55.63 -9.65 -3.89
CA GLY A 465 56.25 -9.85 -2.57
C GLY A 465 55.94 -11.24 -1.98
N PRO A 466 56.77 -11.73 -1.05
CA PRO A 466 56.74 -13.12 -0.61
C PRO A 466 55.58 -13.43 0.35
N ALA A 467 55.13 -14.70 0.29
CA ALA A 467 54.07 -15.29 1.09
C ALA A 467 54.32 -15.26 2.62
N PRO A 468 53.26 -15.17 3.45
CA PRO A 468 53.39 -15.32 4.88
C PRO A 468 53.54 -16.80 5.26
N ARG A 469 54.58 -17.10 6.06
CA ARG A 469 54.77 -18.39 6.72
C ARG A 469 53.81 -18.53 7.90
N GLY A 470 53.32 -19.75 8.09
CA GLY A 470 52.41 -20.13 9.17
C GLY A 470 53.00 -19.96 10.57
N GLY A 471 52.10 -19.72 11.52
CA GLY A 471 52.36 -19.66 12.94
C GLY A 471 51.05 -19.77 13.72
N THR A 472 50.78 -20.98 14.19
CA THR A 472 50.11 -21.39 15.45
C THR A 472 48.98 -20.54 16.06
N ALA A 473 47.89 -21.25 16.33
CA ALA A 473 46.72 -20.87 17.11
C ALA A 473 47.06 -20.12 18.42
N ALA A 474 46.36 -19.00 18.64
CA ALA A 474 46.20 -18.36 19.93
C ALA A 474 44.71 -18.31 20.28
N THR A 475 44.40 -18.96 21.40
CA THR A 475 43.10 -19.07 22.04
C THR A 475 42.60 -17.71 22.50
N ILE A 476 41.37 -17.33 22.13
CA ILE A 476 40.68 -16.15 22.67
C ILE A 476 39.83 -16.62 23.86
N PRO A 477 39.93 -16.02 25.06
CA PRO A 477 39.08 -16.38 26.19
C PRO A 477 37.68 -15.76 26.06
N GLU A 478 36.68 -16.52 26.50
CA GLU A 478 35.26 -16.18 26.56
C GLU A 478 35.02 -14.89 27.36
N VAL A 479 34.20 -14.00 26.79
CA VAL A 479 33.63 -12.85 27.50
C VAL A 479 32.18 -13.21 27.84
N GLY A 480 31.88 -13.28 29.14
CA GLY A 480 30.55 -13.60 29.67
C GLY A 480 29.50 -12.51 29.46
N PRO A 481 28.23 -12.79 29.80
CA PRO A 481 27.09 -11.95 29.46
C PRO A 481 27.02 -10.67 30.30
N TRP A 482 26.69 -9.56 29.65
CA TRP A 482 26.35 -8.29 30.29
C TRP A 482 24.92 -8.37 30.84
N THR A 483 24.78 -8.11 32.14
CA THR A 483 23.53 -7.88 32.88
C THR A 483 22.81 -6.63 32.44
#